data_AF-A0A0F2JG72-F1
#
_entry.id   AF-A0A0F2JG72-F1
#
_cell.length_a   1.000
_cell.length_b   1.000
_cell.length_c   1.000
_cell.angle_alpha   90.00
_cell.angle_beta   90.00
_cell.angle_gamma   90.00
#
_symmetry.space_group_name_H-M   'P 1'
#
loop_
_entity.id
_entity.type
_entity.pdbx_description
1 polymer ?
#
loop_
_entity_poly.entity_id
_entity_poly.type
_entity_poly.pdbx_seq_one_letter_code
_entity_poly.pdbx_strand_id
1 'polypeptide(L)'
;MKKLGIVFATLVLALVVSGCSNSGTTQQVKPQESKVVQSNIVVSQFRENTSDVKDLDSFLAAVNRGKQAKLQIRQTTDEGDPIITTLEYYNDLIRYTFDDSQDGFGGTNKGIQTSEYVNVIKGNENGTYLTLIDKNGVKKQVYFSSK
;
A
#
# COMPACT_ATOMS: atom_id res chain seq x y z
N MET A 1 -16.53 59.47 -40.26
CA MET A 1 -17.52 59.02 -41.26
C MET A 1 -16.91 57.81 -41.98
N LYS A 2 -17.29 56.58 -41.60
CA LYS A 2 -18.18 55.65 -42.36
C LYS A 2 -17.67 55.46 -43.82
N LYS A 3 -17.31 54.28 -44.35
CA LYS A 3 -18.04 52.99 -44.54
C LYS A 3 -16.97 51.88 -44.83
N LEU A 4 -16.97 50.62 -44.40
CA LEU A 4 -17.91 49.47 -44.32
C LEU A 4 -18.29 48.78 -45.65
N GLY A 5 -18.01 47.45 -45.72
CA GLY A 5 -18.61 46.40 -46.59
C GLY A 5 -17.56 45.58 -47.39
N ILE A 6 -17.16 44.33 -47.11
CA ILE A 6 -17.84 43.00 -46.97
C ILE A 6 -18.62 42.57 -48.21
N VAL A 7 -18.20 41.48 -48.90
CA VAL A 7 -18.94 40.31 -49.47
C VAL A 7 -17.84 39.33 -50.03
N PHE A 8 -17.53 38.12 -49.53
CA PHE A 8 -18.20 36.81 -49.40
C PHE A 8 -18.60 36.07 -50.70
N ALA A 9 -17.82 35.04 -51.11
CA ALA A 9 -18.25 33.81 -51.84
C ALA A 9 -17.02 32.93 -52.17
N THR A 10 -16.64 31.96 -51.33
CA THR A 10 -16.93 30.51 -51.49
C THR A 10 -16.55 29.90 -52.84
N LEU A 11 -15.50 29.07 -52.90
CA LEU A 11 -15.65 27.67 -53.33
C LEU A 11 -14.45 26.79 -52.92
N VAL A 12 -14.80 25.77 -52.16
CA VAL A 12 -14.06 24.58 -51.74
C VAL A 12 -13.46 23.82 -52.94
N LEU A 13 -12.20 23.40 -52.88
CA LEU A 13 -11.87 21.98 -53.08
C LEU A 13 -10.47 21.61 -52.55
N ALA A 14 -10.46 20.55 -51.76
CA ALA A 14 -9.31 19.93 -51.12
C ALA A 14 -8.23 19.49 -52.11
N LEU A 15 -6.98 19.37 -51.63
CA LEU A 15 -6.29 18.09 -51.51
C LEU A 15 -5.00 18.24 -50.69
N VAL A 16 -5.05 17.62 -49.52
CA VAL A 16 -3.99 17.08 -48.66
C VAL A 16 -2.61 16.90 -49.32
N VAL A 17 -1.59 17.53 -48.73
CA VAL A 17 -0.23 17.00 -48.68
C VAL A 17 0.21 16.96 -47.22
N SER A 18 0.40 15.74 -46.72
CA SER A 18 0.82 15.42 -45.36
C SER A 18 2.26 15.87 -45.12
N GLY A 19 2.45 16.88 -44.26
CA GLY A 19 3.76 17.24 -43.70
C GLY A 19 3.82 16.84 -42.23
N CYS A 20 4.52 15.75 -41.91
CA CYS A 20 4.86 15.42 -40.53
C CYS A 20 5.87 16.46 -40.01
N SER A 21 5.41 17.31 -39.08
CA SER A 21 6.27 18.23 -38.34
C SER A 21 6.76 17.54 -37.07
N ASN A 22 8.08 17.52 -36.87
CA ASN A 22 8.71 17.06 -35.64
C ASN A 22 8.51 18.15 -34.58
N SER A 23 7.52 17.96 -33.70
CA SER A 23 7.17 18.89 -32.65
C SER A 23 7.41 18.24 -31.29
N GLY A 24 8.48 18.67 -30.62
CA GLY A 24 8.54 18.62 -29.17
C GLY A 24 7.48 19.56 -28.62
N THR A 25 6.48 18.99 -27.95
CA THR A 25 5.52 19.76 -27.16
C THR A 25 5.20 19.02 -25.87
N THR A 26 5.71 19.59 -24.79
CA THR A 26 5.10 19.75 -23.48
C THR A 26 3.65 19.24 -23.40
N GLN A 27 3.44 18.07 -22.79
CA GLN A 27 2.14 17.72 -22.24
C GLN A 27 2.03 18.36 -20.85
N GLN A 28 1.16 19.35 -20.78
CA GLN A 28 0.55 19.84 -19.55
C GLN A 28 -0.18 18.67 -18.87
N VAL A 29 0.42 18.11 -17.82
CA VAL A 29 -0.29 17.21 -16.90
C VAL A 29 -1.15 18.06 -15.99
N LYS A 30 -2.45 18.11 -16.28
CA LYS A 30 -3.51 18.54 -15.35
C LYS A 30 -3.24 17.89 -13.97
N PRO A 31 -3.36 18.60 -12.83
CA PRO A 31 -3.20 17.98 -11.53
C PRO A 31 -4.22 16.84 -11.38
N GLN A 32 -3.77 15.60 -11.61
CA GLN A 32 -4.54 14.42 -11.28
C GLN A 32 -4.40 14.22 -9.78
N GLU A 33 -5.48 14.58 -9.12
CA GLU A 33 -5.89 14.17 -7.79
C GLU A 33 -5.27 12.83 -7.39
N SER A 34 -4.59 12.85 -6.24
CA SER A 34 -3.83 11.75 -5.65
C SER A 34 -4.60 10.43 -5.70
N LYS A 35 -4.28 9.57 -6.67
CA LYS A 35 -4.64 8.16 -6.60
C LYS A 35 -3.81 7.55 -5.48
N VAL A 36 -4.43 7.39 -4.30
CA VAL A 36 -3.87 6.60 -3.20
C VAL A 36 -3.55 5.23 -3.78
N VAL A 37 -2.26 4.96 -4.01
CA VAL A 37 -1.76 3.62 -4.32
C VAL A 37 -1.92 2.84 -3.03
N GLN A 38 -3.04 2.13 -2.91
CA GLN A 38 -3.26 1.19 -1.83
C GLN A 38 -2.34 0.00 -2.09
N SER A 39 -1.10 0.08 -1.59
CA SER A 39 -0.12 -1.01 -1.65
C SER A 39 -0.56 -2.08 -0.65
N ASN A 40 -1.33 -3.05 -1.13
CA ASN A 40 -1.63 -4.27 -0.38
C ASN A 40 -0.40 -5.18 -0.48
N ILE A 41 0.44 -5.21 0.56
CA ILE A 41 1.60 -6.10 0.62
C ILE A 41 1.20 -7.33 1.43
N VAL A 42 1.27 -8.51 0.80
CA VAL A 42 0.92 -9.80 1.41
C VAL A 42 2.20 -10.61 1.56
N VAL A 43 2.63 -10.83 2.81
CA VAL A 43 3.78 -11.68 3.15
C VAL A 43 3.26 -13.07 3.50
N SER A 44 3.54 -14.03 2.62
CA SER A 44 3.29 -15.45 2.87
C SER A 44 4.54 -16.09 3.48
N GLN A 45 4.51 -16.42 4.78
CA GLN A 45 5.54 -17.31 5.32
C GLN A 45 5.17 -18.74 4.94
N PHE A 46 5.63 -19.18 3.78
CA PHE A 46 5.84 -20.60 3.51
C PHE A 46 7.34 -20.83 3.45
N ARG A 47 7.76 -21.99 3.97
CA ARG A 47 9.14 -22.48 3.99
C ARG A 47 9.95 -22.01 2.79
N GLU A 48 11.05 -21.33 3.10
CA GLU A 48 12.06 -20.80 2.19
C GLU A 48 11.58 -19.79 1.13
N ASN A 49 12.14 -18.57 1.27
CA ASN A 49 12.70 -17.72 0.20
C ASN A 49 12.18 -16.26 0.18
N THR A 50 12.88 -15.41 0.93
CA THR A 50 13.30 -14.04 0.51
C THR A 50 12.25 -12.95 0.23
N SER A 51 10.94 -13.21 0.35
CA SER A 51 9.89 -12.20 0.15
C SER A 51 9.64 -11.28 1.35
N ASP A 52 10.08 -11.64 2.55
CA ASP A 52 9.44 -11.13 3.78
C ASP A 52 10.05 -9.82 4.33
N VAL A 53 11.34 -9.57 4.09
CA VAL A 53 12.04 -8.39 4.61
C VAL A 53 11.77 -7.14 3.77
N LYS A 54 11.72 -7.28 2.44
CA LYS A 54 11.48 -6.17 1.52
C LYS A 54 10.08 -5.57 1.70
N ASP A 55 9.12 -6.43 1.99
CA ASP A 55 7.74 -6.08 2.26
C ASP A 55 7.58 -5.37 3.60
N LEU A 56 8.26 -5.85 4.63
CA LEU A 56 8.38 -5.19 5.93
C LEU A 56 9.03 -3.79 5.81
N ASP A 57 10.16 -3.70 5.11
CA ASP A 57 10.88 -2.43 4.95
C ASP A 57 10.05 -1.43 4.13
N SER A 58 9.30 -1.91 3.14
CA SER A 58 8.38 -1.08 2.35
C SER A 58 7.22 -0.56 3.20
N PHE A 59 6.65 -1.40 4.07
CA PHE A 59 5.63 -1.00 5.04
C PHE A 59 6.18 0.09 5.98
N LEU A 60 7.34 -0.14 6.60
CA LEU A 60 7.96 0.84 7.51
C LEU A 60 8.31 2.15 6.79
N ALA A 61 8.80 2.09 5.55
CA ALA A 61 9.05 3.28 4.75
C ALA A 61 7.76 4.05 4.41
N ALA A 62 6.62 3.37 4.27
CA ALA A 62 5.33 4.02 4.08
C ALA A 62 4.83 4.67 5.38
N VAL A 63 4.92 3.97 6.51
CA VAL A 63 4.62 4.51 7.86
C VAL A 63 5.42 5.77 8.14
N ASN A 64 6.75 5.72 7.93
CA ASN A 64 7.65 6.87 8.14
C ASN A 64 7.32 8.08 7.24
N ARG A 65 6.60 7.86 6.14
CA ARG A 65 6.17 8.92 5.20
C ARG A 65 4.71 9.33 5.39
N GLY A 66 4.03 8.84 6.43
CA GLY A 66 2.61 9.11 6.63
C GLY A 66 1.70 8.52 5.54
N LYS A 67 2.16 7.51 4.81
CA LYS A 67 1.42 6.91 3.70
C LYS A 67 0.69 5.66 4.16
N GLN A 68 -0.60 5.58 3.82
CA GLN A 68 -1.40 4.38 4.07
C GLN A 68 -0.70 3.13 3.55
N ALA A 69 -0.60 2.11 4.38
CA ALA A 69 0.10 0.87 4.06
C ALA A 69 -0.53 -0.31 4.78
N LYS A 70 -0.39 -1.49 4.19
CA LYS A 70 -0.86 -2.74 4.75
C LYS A 70 0.23 -3.81 4.64
N LEU A 71 0.49 -4.49 5.74
CA LEU A 71 1.38 -5.64 5.82
C LEU A 71 0.59 -6.82 6.39
N GLN A 72 0.39 -7.86 5.60
CA GLN A 72 -0.22 -9.11 6.07
C GLN A 72 0.86 -10.16 6.26
N ILE A 73 0.84 -10.86 7.38
CA ILE A 73 1.76 -11.91 7.77
C ILE A 73 0.92 -13.18 7.95
N ARG A 74 1.22 -14.21 7.17
CA ARG A 74 0.58 -15.52 7.32
C ARG A 74 1.53 -16.49 8.01
N GLN A 75 1.01 -17.16 9.03
CA GLN A 75 1.63 -18.28 9.72
C GLN A 75 0.68 -19.47 9.64
N THR A 76 1.14 -20.64 10.06
CA THR A 76 0.31 -21.84 10.17
C THR A 76 0.51 -22.47 11.55
N THR A 77 -0.53 -23.10 12.09
CA THR A 77 -0.40 -24.02 13.22
C THR A 77 0.43 -25.24 12.83
N ASP A 78 0.75 -26.08 13.80
CA ASP A 78 1.46 -27.35 13.57
C ASP A 78 0.60 -28.32 12.72
N GLU A 79 -0.73 -28.23 12.83
CA GLU A 79 -1.70 -28.98 12.03
C GLU A 79 -1.93 -28.38 10.63
N GLY A 80 -1.42 -27.17 10.39
CA GLY A 80 -1.49 -26.47 9.10
C GLY A 80 -2.60 -25.42 8.98
N ASP A 81 -3.34 -25.13 10.05
CA ASP A 81 -4.39 -24.11 10.01
C ASP A 81 -3.80 -22.71 9.92
N PRO A 82 -4.34 -21.80 9.10
CA PRO A 82 -3.75 -20.48 8.91
C PRO A 82 -4.00 -19.57 10.12
N ILE A 83 -2.92 -18.91 10.56
CA ILE A 83 -2.96 -17.77 11.47
C ILE A 83 -2.56 -16.53 10.68
N ILE A 84 -3.39 -15.49 10.68
CA ILE A 84 -3.16 -14.27 9.89
C ILE A 84 -3.01 -13.07 10.82
N THR A 85 -1.86 -12.42 10.75
CA THR A 85 -1.64 -11.11 11.35
C THR A 85 -1.68 -10.03 10.27
N THR A 86 -2.40 -8.94 10.50
CA THR A 86 -2.48 -7.80 9.59
C THR A 86 -2.12 -6.52 10.33
N LEU A 87 -1.20 -5.74 9.77
CA LEU A 87 -0.90 -4.38 10.19
C LEU A 87 -1.38 -3.41 9.11
N GLU A 88 -2.23 -2.46 9.49
CA GLU A 88 -2.71 -1.40 8.60
C GLU A 88 -2.36 -0.05 9.22
N TYR A 89 -1.58 0.76 8.51
CA TYR A 89 -1.26 2.11 8.91
C TYR A 89 -2.16 3.10 8.17
N TYR A 90 -2.83 3.98 8.91
CA TYR A 90 -3.66 5.05 8.40
C TYR A 90 -3.80 6.17 9.44
N ASN A 91 -3.62 7.43 9.04
CA ASN A 91 -3.74 8.61 9.91
C ASN A 91 -2.98 8.47 11.25
N ASP A 92 -1.69 8.14 11.18
CA ASP A 92 -0.81 7.97 12.36
C ASP A 92 -1.22 6.85 13.33
N LEU A 93 -2.14 5.99 12.91
CA LEU A 93 -2.62 4.84 13.66
C LEU A 93 -2.25 3.55 12.95
N ILE A 94 -1.79 2.57 13.71
CA ILE A 94 -1.52 1.21 13.24
C ILE A 94 -2.58 0.30 13.82
N ARG A 95 -3.48 -0.18 12.97
CA ARG A 95 -4.43 -1.24 13.32
C ARG A 95 -3.74 -2.59 13.17
N TYR A 96 -3.64 -3.31 14.28
CA TYR A 96 -3.21 -4.70 14.34
C TYR A 96 -4.45 -5.58 14.38
N THR A 97 -4.52 -6.59 13.50
CA THR A 97 -5.54 -7.63 13.53
C THR A 97 -4.86 -8.99 13.58
N PHE A 98 -5.26 -9.82 14.54
CA PHE A 98 -4.89 -11.22 14.64
C PHE A 98 -6.12 -12.07 14.37
N ASP A 99 -5.99 -13.01 13.45
CA ASP A 99 -7.05 -13.91 13.02
C ASP A 99 -6.55 -15.35 13.09
N ASP A 100 -7.01 -16.07 14.11
CA ASP A 100 -6.85 -17.51 14.30
C ASP A 100 -8.21 -18.23 14.18
N SER A 101 -9.21 -17.59 13.53
CA SER A 101 -10.57 -18.13 13.42
C SER A 101 -10.65 -19.49 12.73
N GLN A 102 -9.66 -19.82 11.91
CA GLN A 102 -9.54 -21.07 11.19
C GLN A 102 -8.77 -22.15 11.95
N ASP A 103 -8.18 -21.84 13.11
CA ASP A 103 -7.53 -22.84 13.97
C ASP A 103 -8.59 -23.81 14.52
N GLY A 104 -8.52 -25.08 14.09
CA GLY A 104 -9.40 -26.14 14.53
C GLY A 104 -9.24 -26.49 16.01
N PHE A 105 -8.05 -26.27 16.57
CA PHE A 105 -7.63 -26.72 17.90
C PHE A 105 -7.41 -25.57 18.90
N GLY A 106 -7.46 -24.30 18.46
CA GLY A 106 -7.26 -23.09 19.27
C GLY A 106 -8.28 -22.81 20.40
N GLY A 107 -9.18 -23.74 20.69
CA GLY A 107 -10.15 -23.64 21.79
C GLY A 107 -11.25 -22.60 21.54
N THR A 108 -11.85 -22.09 22.63
CA THR A 108 -13.01 -21.17 22.58
C THR A 108 -12.65 -19.70 22.35
N ASN A 109 -11.37 -19.34 22.52
CA ASN A 109 -10.91 -17.95 22.47
C ASN A 109 -10.36 -17.54 21.10
N LYS A 110 -10.48 -18.43 20.11
CA LYS A 110 -10.16 -18.15 18.71
C LYS A 110 -11.12 -17.14 18.09
N GLY A 111 -10.68 -16.48 17.04
CA GLY A 111 -11.45 -15.52 16.29
C GLY A 111 -10.59 -14.37 15.80
N ILE A 112 -11.25 -13.23 15.60
CA ILE A 112 -10.59 -12.02 15.10
C ILE A 112 -10.44 -11.05 16.25
N GLN A 113 -9.20 -10.70 16.58
CA GLN A 113 -8.86 -9.72 17.61
C GLN A 113 -8.20 -8.51 16.97
N THR A 114 -8.61 -7.31 17.35
CA THR A 114 -8.06 -6.06 16.81
C THR A 114 -7.55 -5.16 17.94
N SER A 115 -6.45 -4.46 17.69
CA SER A 115 -5.86 -3.50 18.61
C SER A 115 -5.23 -2.35 17.83
N GLU A 116 -5.05 -1.21 18.48
CA GLU A 116 -4.52 0.00 17.85
C GLU A 116 -3.22 0.45 18.53
N TYR A 117 -2.28 0.90 17.71
CA TYR A 117 -0.95 1.34 18.13
C TYR A 117 -0.61 2.66 17.47
N VAL A 118 0.22 3.46 18.14
CA VAL A 118 0.63 4.80 17.66
C VAL A 118 2.09 4.84 17.21
N ASN A 119 2.86 3.78 17.48
CA ASN A 119 4.26 3.71 17.08
C ASN A 119 4.67 2.27 16.74
N VAL A 120 5.68 2.14 15.88
CA VAL A 120 6.28 0.87 15.47
C VAL A 120 7.80 1.00 15.36
N ILE A 121 8.51 0.04 15.94
CA ILE A 121 9.97 -0.01 15.92
C ILE A 121 10.41 -1.40 15.42
N LYS A 122 11.33 -1.44 14.45
CA LYS A 122 11.95 -2.69 13.99
C LYS A 122 13.14 -3.06 14.88
N GLY A 123 13.24 -4.34 15.25
CA GLY A 123 14.40 -4.91 15.96
C GLY A 123 14.89 -6.19 15.31
N ASN A 124 16.15 -6.57 15.61
CA ASN A 124 16.84 -7.70 14.95
C ASN A 124 17.67 -8.59 15.90
N GLU A 125 17.56 -8.42 17.23
CA GLU A 125 18.46 -9.05 18.21
C GLU A 125 18.41 -10.59 18.18
N ASN A 126 17.23 -11.19 17.97
CA ASN A 126 17.01 -12.65 17.94
C ASN A 126 16.20 -13.09 16.71
N GLY A 127 16.35 -12.37 15.60
CA GLY A 127 15.46 -12.46 14.44
C GLY A 127 14.73 -11.14 14.21
N THR A 128 14.07 -11.02 13.06
CA THR A 128 13.36 -9.78 12.69
C THR A 128 12.03 -9.70 13.44
N TYR A 129 11.80 -8.60 14.16
CA TYR A 129 10.53 -8.32 14.82
C TYR A 129 10.14 -6.84 14.73
N LEU A 130 8.85 -6.57 14.95
CA LEU A 130 8.29 -5.26 15.19
C LEU A 130 7.84 -5.12 16.64
N THR A 131 8.11 -3.99 17.26
CA THR A 131 7.53 -3.56 18.53
C THR A 131 6.49 -2.50 18.25
N LEU A 132 5.22 -2.83 18.45
CA LEU A 132 4.09 -1.91 18.39
C LEU A 132 3.88 -1.28 19.77
N ILE A 133 3.62 0.03 19.83
CA ILE A 133 3.45 0.76 21.10
C ILE A 133 2.12 1.49 21.07
N ASP A 134 1.27 1.25 22.07
CA ASP A 134 -0.02 1.92 22.18
C ASP A 134 0.11 3.34 22.76
N LYS A 135 -1.00 4.08 22.82
CA LYS A 135 -1.02 5.44 23.37
C LYS A 135 -0.59 5.55 24.85
N ASN A 136 -0.60 4.44 25.58
CA ASN A 136 -0.22 4.35 26.99
C ASN A 136 1.22 3.84 27.17
N GLY A 137 1.94 3.53 26.07
CA GLY A 137 3.28 2.96 26.12
C GLY A 137 3.32 1.44 26.26
N VAL A 138 2.17 0.74 26.23
CA VAL A 138 2.09 -0.72 26.25
C VAL A 138 2.64 -1.27 24.95
N LYS A 139 3.52 -2.28 25.05
CA LYS A 139 4.26 -2.83 23.93
C LYS A 139 3.71 -4.19 23.50
N LYS A 140 3.66 -4.44 22.20
CA LYS A 140 3.42 -5.76 21.60
C LYS A 140 4.50 -6.09 20.58
N GLN A 141 5.05 -7.30 20.65
CA GLN A 141 6.04 -7.77 19.68
C GLN A 141 5.38 -8.67 18.62
N VAL A 142 5.78 -8.48 17.36
CA VAL A 142 5.37 -9.30 16.21
C VAL A 142 6.63 -9.82 15.52
N TYR A 143 6.78 -11.13 15.45
CA TYR A 143 7.98 -11.79 14.94
C TYR A 143 7.79 -12.26 13.49
N PHE A 144 8.83 -12.10 12.66
CA PHE A 144 8.81 -12.42 11.22
C PHE A 144 9.72 -13.61 10.86
N SER A 145 10.53 -14.07 11.81
CA SER A 145 11.36 -15.26 11.69
C SER A 145 11.56 -15.83 13.08
N SER A 146 11.19 -17.09 13.28
CA SER A 146 11.85 -17.93 14.28
C SER A 146 13.10 -18.51 13.63
N LYS A 147 14.23 -18.46 14.32
CA LYS A 147 15.30 -19.44 14.08
C LYS A 147 14.86 -20.81 14.57
#